data_AF-A0A8S3HHQ1-F1
#
_entry.id   AF-A0A8S3HHQ1-F1
#
_cell.length_a   1.000
_cell.length_b   1.000
_cell.length_c   1.000
_cell.angle_alpha   90.00
_cell.angle_beta   90.00
_cell.angle_gamma   90.00
#
_symmetry.space_group_name_H-M   'P 1'
#
loop_
_entity.id
_entity.type
_entity.pdbx_description
1 polymer ?
#
loop_
_entity_poly.entity_id
_entity_poly.type
_entity_poly.pdbx_seq_one_letter_code
_entity_poly.pdbx_strand_id
1 'polypeptide(L)' 'MVDVDDCGASANGFGMTCNGFGGQPPATLAEFTLGGWGGSDYYDLSNVDGNSTSMTIRPISGQYTVVNNPSLGKYNCDT' A
#
# COMPACT_ATOMS: atom_id res chain seq x y z
N MET A 1 6.26 -1.50 -1.32
CA MET A 1 5.16 -2.07 -2.13
C MET A 1 4.75 -3.40 -1.52
N VAL A 2 3.47 -3.55 -1.21
CA VAL A 2 2.84 -4.80 -0.81
C VAL A 2 1.80 -5.09 -1.87
N ASP A 3 1.99 -6.17 -2.61
CA ASP A 3 0.98 -6.69 -3.51
C ASP A 3 0.05 -7.62 -2.72
N VAL A 4 -1.25 -7.48 -2.93
CA VAL A 4 -2.27 -8.15 -2.13
C VAL A 4 -2.89 -9.33 -2.86
N ASP A 5 -2.52 -9.56 -4.12
CA ASP A 5 -2.84 -10.76 -4.89
C ASP A 5 -1.82 -10.96 -6.02
N ASP A 6 -0.80 -11.80 -5.82
CA ASP A 6 -0.16 -12.59 -6.90
C ASP A 6 1.00 -13.54 -6.49
N CYS A 7 1.21 -13.87 -5.21
CA CYS A 7 2.24 -14.86 -4.89
C CYS A 7 1.95 -16.21 -5.60
N GLY A 8 0.68 -16.53 -5.86
CA GLY A 8 0.24 -17.76 -6.51
C GLY A 8 0.37 -17.82 -8.04
N ALA A 9 0.92 -16.81 -8.72
CA ALA A 9 1.09 -16.85 -10.18
C ALA A 9 2.01 -17.98 -10.65
N SER A 10 1.84 -18.37 -11.92
CA SER A 10 2.75 -19.29 -12.61
C SER A 10 4.17 -18.75 -12.70
N ALA A 11 4.34 -17.42 -12.75
CA ALA A 11 5.65 -16.75 -12.72
C ALA A 11 6.43 -17.02 -11.43
N ASN A 12 5.74 -17.20 -10.29
CA ASN A 12 6.31 -17.60 -9.01
C ASN A 12 6.16 -19.12 -8.75
N GLY A 13 5.88 -19.92 -9.79
CA GLY A 13 5.73 -21.37 -9.68
C GLY A 13 4.61 -21.82 -8.74
N PHE A 14 3.54 -21.01 -8.60
CA PHE A 14 2.43 -21.22 -7.65
C PHE A 14 2.88 -21.20 -6.17
N GLY A 15 3.90 -20.41 -5.85
CA GLY A 15 4.43 -20.28 -4.49
C GLY A 15 3.50 -19.54 -3.53
N MET A 16 3.36 -20.01 -2.28
CA MET A 16 2.61 -19.26 -1.26
C MET A 16 3.34 -18.01 -0.74
N THR A 17 4.66 -17.92 -0.97
CA THR A 17 5.50 -16.80 -0.57
C THR A 17 5.96 -16.04 -1.81
N CYS A 18 5.85 -14.71 -1.79
CA CYS A 18 6.16 -13.88 -2.96
C CYS A 18 7.67 -13.80 -3.25
N ASN A 19 8.58 -13.95 -2.26
CA ASN A 19 10.05 -13.94 -2.48
C ASN A 19 10.59 -12.79 -3.36
N GLY A 20 9.95 -11.63 -3.33
CA GLY A 20 10.34 -10.48 -4.16
C GLY A 20 9.68 -10.41 -5.54
N PHE A 21 8.86 -11.40 -5.92
CA PHE A 21 7.88 -11.24 -6.99
C PHE A 21 6.82 -10.22 -6.56
N GLY A 22 6.55 -9.27 -7.44
CA GLY A 22 5.41 -8.35 -7.30
C GLY A 22 4.17 -8.90 -7.99
N GLY A 23 3.09 -8.12 -7.95
CA GLY A 23 1.83 -8.48 -8.57
C GLY A 23 1.88 -8.55 -10.09
N GLN A 24 1.33 -9.60 -10.71
CA GLN A 24 1.02 -9.61 -12.13
C GLN A 24 -0.31 -8.90 -12.41
N PRO A 25 -0.34 -7.98 -13.39
CA PRO A 25 -1.57 -7.34 -13.83
C PRO A 25 -2.67 -8.33 -14.24
N PRO A 26 -3.94 -8.11 -13.84
CA PRO A 26 -4.41 -6.97 -13.04
C PRO A 26 -4.08 -7.12 -11.55
N ALA A 27 -3.49 -6.09 -10.92
CA ALA A 27 -3.13 -6.10 -9.50
C ALA A 27 -3.48 -4.78 -8.80
N THR A 28 -4.15 -4.87 -7.65
CA THR A 28 -4.33 -3.73 -6.73
C THR A 28 -3.11 -3.62 -5.80
N LEU A 29 -2.40 -2.49 -5.83
CA LEU A 29 -1.16 -2.30 -5.07
C LEU A 29 -1.38 -1.44 -3.83
N ALA A 30 -0.84 -1.88 -2.68
CA ALA A 30 -0.66 -1.06 -1.51
C ALA A 30 0.81 -0.61 -1.41
N GLU A 31 1.05 0.68 -1.55
CA GLU A 31 2.40 1.24 -1.54
C GLU A 31 2.68 1.89 -0.20
N PHE A 32 3.88 1.65 0.33
CA PHE A 32 4.32 2.17 1.61
C PHE A 32 5.77 2.65 1.47
N THR A 33 6.03 3.86 1.95
CA THR A 33 7.37 4.40 2.17
C THR A 33 7.47 4.73 3.65
N LEU A 34 8.30 3.98 4.38
CA LEU A 34 8.48 4.17 5.82
C LEU A 34 9.68 5.07 6.10
N GLY A 35 9.55 6.00 7.05
CA GLY A 35 10.61 6.94 7.42
C GLY A 35 11.07 7.83 6.26
N GLY A 36 10.13 8.27 5.42
CA GLY A 36 10.37 9.11 4.26
C GLY A 36 10.77 10.54 4.64
N TRP A 37 10.30 11.52 3.85
CA TRP A 37 10.64 12.92 4.09
C TRP A 37 10.23 13.38 5.49
N GLY A 38 11.17 13.94 6.25
CA GLY A 38 10.92 14.40 7.62
C GLY A 38 10.65 13.29 8.64
N GLY A 39 10.92 12.02 8.30
CA GLY A 39 10.63 10.87 9.16
C GLY A 39 9.18 10.40 9.11
N SER A 40 8.37 10.93 8.19
CA SER A 40 6.97 10.54 8.01
C SER A 40 6.83 9.28 7.16
N ASP A 41 5.83 8.46 7.49
CA ASP A 41 5.40 7.35 6.65
C ASP A 41 4.41 7.85 5.59
N TYR A 42 4.52 7.33 4.38
CA TYR A 42 3.62 7.62 3.26
C TYR A 42 3.02 6.31 2.75
N TYR A 43 1.73 6.34 2.43
CA TYR A 43 1.05 5.21 1.83
C TYR A 43 0.01 5.66 0.82
N ASP A 44 -0.25 4.82 -0.17
CA ASP A 44 -1.28 5.02 -1.19
C ASP A 44 -1.77 3.68 -1.75
N LEU A 45 -2.96 3.73 -2.36
CA LEU A 45 -3.53 2.63 -3.13
C LEU A 45 -3.40 2.98 -4.61
N SER A 46 -2.84 2.05 -5.38
CA SER A 46 -2.55 2.25 -6.79
C SER A 46 -3.20 1.15 -7.63
N ASN A 47 -3.76 1.58 -8.76
CA ASN A 47 -4.33 0.72 -9.80
C ASN A 47 -3.51 0.81 -11.08
N VAL A 48 -2.24 1.21 -10.99
CA VAL A 48 -1.35 1.37 -12.16
C VAL A 48 -1.23 0.06 -12.95
N ASP A 49 -1.30 -1.06 -12.23
CA ASP A 49 -1.25 -2.43 -12.76
C ASP A 49 -2.64 -3.08 -12.89
N GLY A 50 -3.73 -2.31 -12.82
CA GLY A 50 -5.10 -2.82 -12.87
C GLY A 50 -5.76 -2.94 -11.49
N ASN A 51 -6.85 -3.71 -11.40
CA ASN A 51 -7.54 -3.94 -10.13
C ASN A 51 -8.01 -5.39 -10.09
N SER A 52 -7.54 -6.14 -9.09
CA SER A 52 -7.92 -7.53 -8.84
C SER A 52 -8.91 -7.65 -7.68
N THR A 53 -8.71 -6.82 -6.65
CA THR A 53 -9.46 -6.89 -5.40
C THR A 53 -9.69 -5.52 -4.78
N SER A 54 -10.75 -5.42 -3.96
CA SER A 54 -11.10 -4.22 -3.20
C SER A 54 -10.27 -4.13 -1.93
N MET A 55 -9.64 -2.97 -1.70
CA MET A 55 -8.76 -2.76 -0.56
C MET A 55 -8.98 -1.41 0.11
N THR A 56 -8.70 -1.38 1.42
CA THR A 56 -8.68 -0.17 2.24
C THR A 56 -7.44 -0.19 3.11
N ILE A 57 -6.73 0.95 3.20
CA ILE A 57 -5.61 1.15 4.11
C ILE A 57 -5.98 2.25 5.10
N ARG A 58 -5.73 2.00 6.39
CA ARG A 58 -5.86 3.01 7.44
C ARG A 58 -4.80 2.80 8.52
N PRO A 59 -4.28 3.88 9.12
CA PRO A 59 -3.39 3.74 10.26
C PRO A 59 -4.13 3.13 11.46
N ILE A 60 -3.40 2.41 12.30
CA ILE A 60 -3.94 1.85 13.54
C ILE A 60 -4.16 3.00 14.53
N SER A 61 -5.34 3.01 15.17
CA SER A 61 -5.68 4.04 16.15
C SER A 61 -4.61 4.14 17.25
N GLY A 62 -4.14 5.37 17.53
CA GLY A 62 -3.11 5.65 18.53
C GLY A 62 -1.67 5.33 18.09
N GLN A 63 -1.42 4.91 16.85
CA GLN A 63 -0.07 4.67 16.31
C GLN A 63 0.37 5.76 15.31
N TYR A 64 -0.40 6.83 15.16
CA TYR A 64 -0.09 7.96 14.29
C TYR A 64 -0.31 9.27 15.04
N THR A 65 0.40 10.32 14.61
CA THR A 65 0.12 11.68 15.05
C THR A 65 -0.98 12.25 14.17
N VAL A 66 -2.09 12.67 14.78
CA VAL A 66 -3.12 13.43 14.06
C VAL A 66 -2.52 14.80 13.74
N VAL A 67 -2.36 15.07 12.46
CA VAL A 67 -2.00 16.39 11.97
C VAL A 67 -3.31 17.03 11.53
N ASN A 68 -3.69 18.17 12.12
CA ASN A 68 -4.86 18.95 11.71
C ASN A 68 -4.40 20.13 10.86
N ASN A 69 -3.90 19.83 9.66
CA ASN A 69 -3.40 20.84 8.73
C ASN A 69 -4.10 20.70 7.37
N PRO A 70 -5.13 21.53 7.11
CA PRO A 70 -5.87 21.50 5.84
C PRO A 70 -5.01 21.68 4.59
N SER A 71 -3.85 22.34 4.71
CA SER A 71 -2.91 22.51 3.60
C SER A 71 -2.19 21.23 3.20
N LEU A 72 -2.22 20.18 4.04
CA LEU A 72 -1.66 18.88 3.72
C LEU A 72 -2.59 18.01 2.85
N GLY A 73 -3.85 18.43 2.65
CA GLY A 73 -4.81 17.75 1.77
C GLY A 73 -4.93 16.26 2.08
N LYS A 74 -4.62 15.40 1.10
CA LYS A 74 -4.65 13.93 1.24
C LYS A 74 -3.70 13.35 2.29
N TYR A 75 -2.72 14.13 2.76
CA TYR A 75 -1.80 13.73 3.83
C TYR A 75 -2.29 14.16 5.21
N ASN A 76 -3.41 14.88 5.27
CA ASN A 76 -4.14 15.12 6.51
C ASN A 76 -4.83 13.81 6.87
N CYS A 77 -4.21 13.03 7.76
CA CYS A 77 -4.83 11.82 8.32
C CYS A 77 -5.99 12.25 9.20
N ASP A 78 -7.13 12.56 8.57
CA ASP A 78 -8.38 12.84 9.27
C ASP A 78 -8.74 11.67 10.18
N THR A 79 -9.53 11.97 11.21
CA THR A 79 -10.02 11.00 12.21
C THR A 79 -10.80 9.86 11.60
#